data_AF-A0A7R9Z951-F1
#
_entry.id   AF-A0A7R9Z951-F1
#
_cell.length_a   1.000
_cell.length_b   1.000
_cell.length_c   1.000
_cell.angle_alpha   90.00
_cell.angle_beta   90.00
_cell.angle_gamma   90.00
#
_symmetry.space_group_name_H-M   'P 1'
#
loop_
_entity.id
_entity.type
_entity.pdbx_description
1 polymer ?
#
loop_
_entity_poly.entity_id
_entity_poly.type
_entity_poly.pdbx_seq_one_letter_code
_entity_poly.pdbx_strand_id
1 'polypeptide(L)'
;IDLRTKFVPAIVKACEKQLSVKRGGERTKSSALALLSTLCAAPGGIGGRAQIESVFVHVKTILSGGAASGAGSGGGTLSRTASAGTKSLKLDALCLVRVALSCGNHDPRDLKESLLSVLLPDLCRSANEDWYKVIAEALRVLSEVPRLLVKARESDGGDGEEEEGEDKEEMDR
;
A
#
# COMPACT_ATOMS: atom_id res chain seq x y z
N ILE A 1 6.03 -23.04 12.90
CA ILE A 1 5.75 -22.79 11.45
C ILE A 1 6.20 -21.37 11.18
N ASP A 2 7.19 -21.15 10.31
CA ASP A 2 7.59 -19.79 9.94
C ASP A 2 6.65 -19.26 8.84
N LEU A 3 5.69 -18.45 9.28
CA LEU A 3 4.73 -17.78 8.41
C LEU A 3 5.38 -16.66 7.58
N ARG A 4 6.34 -15.94 8.18
CA ARG A 4 6.84 -14.64 7.70
C ARG A 4 7.79 -14.79 6.52
N THR A 5 8.69 -15.77 6.54
CA THR A 5 9.67 -15.95 5.46
C THR A 5 9.15 -16.79 4.28
N LYS A 6 8.30 -17.79 4.54
CA LYS A 6 7.90 -18.79 3.53
C LYS A 6 6.47 -18.61 3.00
N PHE A 7 5.51 -18.30 3.87
CA PHE A 7 4.10 -18.26 3.47
C PHE A 7 3.65 -16.87 3.02
N VAL A 8 4.11 -15.79 3.67
CA VAL A 8 3.79 -14.41 3.25
C VAL A 8 4.13 -14.17 1.76
N PRO A 9 5.35 -14.44 1.25
CA PRO A 9 5.66 -14.21 -0.16
C PRO A 9 4.83 -15.08 -1.12
N ALA A 10 4.48 -16.30 -0.72
CA ALA A 10 3.65 -17.20 -1.52
C ALA A 10 2.18 -16.71 -1.59
N ILE A 11 1.63 -16.21 -0.49
CA ILE A 11 0.28 -15.63 -0.42
C ILE A 11 0.22 -14.34 -1.25
N VAL A 12 1.21 -13.45 -1.11
CA VAL A 12 1.32 -12.23 -1.92
C VAL A 12 1.36 -12.57 -3.40
N LYS A 13 2.26 -13.46 -3.83
CA LYS A 13 2.38 -13.90 -5.24
C LYS A 13 1.11 -14.55 -5.78
N ALA A 14 0.35 -15.26 -4.94
CA ALA A 14 -0.95 -15.81 -5.32
C ALA A 14 -2.00 -14.71 -5.54
N CYS A 15 -1.99 -13.65 -4.73
CA CYS A 15 -2.86 -12.47 -4.89
C CYS A 15 -2.49 -11.65 -6.13
N GLU A 16 -1.21 -11.32 -6.32
CA GLU A 16 -0.67 -10.60 -7.48
C GLU A 16 -1.06 -11.26 -8.81
N LYS A 17 -1.03 -12.60 -8.87
CA LYS A 17 -1.50 -13.38 -10.02
C LYS A 17 -2.97 -13.09 -10.36
N GLN A 18 -3.84 -12.91 -9.36
CA GLN A 18 -5.26 -12.54 -9.59
C GLN A 18 -5.41 -11.06 -10.00
N LEU A 19 -4.65 -10.16 -9.37
CA LEU A 19 -4.67 -8.73 -9.71
C LEU A 19 -4.25 -8.49 -11.18
N SER A 20 -3.30 -9.29 -11.67
CA SER A 20 -2.76 -9.26 -13.04
C SER A 20 -3.72 -9.72 -14.15
N VAL A 21 -4.83 -10.38 -13.83
CA VAL A 21 -5.75 -10.94 -14.85
C VAL A 21 -6.44 -9.81 -15.64
N LYS A 22 -6.26 -9.78 -16.96
CA LYS A 22 -6.74 -8.68 -17.82
C LYS A 22 -8.26 -8.62 -18.05
N ARG A 23 -8.98 -9.75 -17.99
CA ARG A 23 -10.43 -9.82 -18.24
C ARG A 23 -11.14 -10.70 -17.21
N GLY A 24 -12.26 -10.20 -16.70
CA GLY A 24 -13.06 -10.87 -15.68
C GLY A 24 -12.44 -10.82 -14.29
N GLY A 25 -13.21 -11.25 -13.29
CA GLY A 25 -12.70 -11.50 -11.94
C GLY A 25 -12.55 -10.28 -11.03
N GLU A 26 -13.30 -9.17 -11.24
CA GLU A 26 -13.30 -8.04 -10.28
C GLU A 26 -13.53 -8.50 -8.83
N ARG A 27 -14.54 -9.36 -8.60
CA ARG A 27 -14.78 -9.99 -7.29
C ARG A 27 -13.59 -10.77 -6.76
N THR A 28 -12.86 -11.49 -7.62
CA THR A 28 -11.64 -12.22 -7.26
C THR A 28 -10.50 -11.26 -6.90
N LYS A 29 -10.39 -10.12 -7.61
CA LYS A 29 -9.41 -9.07 -7.29
C LYS A 29 -9.76 -8.37 -5.97
N SER A 30 -11.03 -8.05 -5.72
CA SER A 30 -11.50 -7.57 -4.41
C SER A 30 -11.17 -8.56 -3.28
N SER A 31 -11.39 -9.87 -3.49
CA SER A 31 -10.98 -10.89 -2.52
C SER A 31 -9.46 -10.96 -2.31
N ALA A 32 -8.66 -10.76 -3.36
CA ALA A 32 -7.19 -10.69 -3.25
C ALA A 32 -6.73 -9.43 -2.49
N LEU A 33 -7.33 -8.27 -2.76
CA LEU A 33 -7.07 -7.02 -2.02
C LEU A 33 -7.49 -7.12 -0.55
N ALA A 34 -8.63 -7.77 -0.27
CA ALA A 34 -9.08 -8.03 1.09
C ALA A 34 -8.12 -8.97 1.84
N LEU A 35 -7.63 -10.04 1.19
CA LEU A 35 -6.64 -10.94 1.78
C LEU A 35 -5.31 -10.22 2.05
N LEU A 36 -4.83 -9.40 1.11
CA LEU A 36 -3.66 -8.54 1.33
C LEU A 36 -3.88 -7.55 2.48
N SER A 37 -5.10 -7.01 2.65
CA SER A 37 -5.42 -6.08 3.74
C SER A 37 -5.40 -6.77 5.10
N THR A 38 -5.95 -7.99 5.19
CA THR A 38 -5.81 -8.85 6.38
C THR A 38 -4.34 -9.17 6.66
N LEU A 39 -3.54 -9.38 5.62
CA LEU A 39 -2.12 -9.70 5.76
C LEU A 39 -1.30 -8.48 6.25
N CYS A 40 -1.63 -7.26 5.81
CA CYS A 40 -1.09 -6.01 6.39
C CYS A 40 -1.33 -5.93 7.91
N ALA A 41 -2.45 -6.44 8.41
CA ALA A 41 -2.78 -6.43 9.84
C ALA A 41 -2.07 -7.54 10.65
N ALA A 42 -1.40 -8.49 10.00
CA ALA A 42 -0.63 -9.55 10.66
C ALA A 42 0.82 -9.10 10.98
N PRO A 43 1.50 -9.72 11.97
CA PRO A 43 2.90 -9.42 12.28
C PRO A 43 3.82 -9.63 11.07
N GLY A 44 4.52 -8.57 10.66
CA GLY A 44 5.37 -8.55 9.47
C GLY A 44 4.66 -8.21 8.16
N GLY A 45 3.34 -7.97 8.19
CA GLY A 45 2.59 -7.43 7.07
C GLY A 45 2.65 -8.28 5.80
N ILE A 46 2.64 -7.61 4.64
CA ILE A 46 2.81 -8.25 3.32
C ILE A 46 4.26 -8.61 2.98
N GLY A 47 5.22 -8.43 3.90
CA GLY A 47 6.65 -8.66 3.68
C GLY A 47 7.46 -7.37 3.72
N GLY A 48 8.65 -7.40 3.13
CA GLY A 48 9.54 -6.23 3.01
C GLY A 48 9.32 -5.46 1.71
N ARG A 49 10.21 -4.49 1.45
CA ARG A 49 10.22 -3.61 0.27
C ARG A 49 9.72 -4.24 -1.02
N ALA A 50 10.32 -5.36 -1.43
CA ALA A 50 10.02 -5.98 -2.73
C ALA A 50 8.55 -6.43 -2.84
N GLN A 51 7.94 -6.93 -1.76
CA GLN A 51 6.52 -7.29 -1.76
C GLN A 51 5.62 -6.04 -1.69
N ILE A 52 6.01 -5.03 -0.90
CA ILE A 52 5.28 -3.76 -0.77
C ILE A 52 5.23 -3.04 -2.13
N GLU A 53 6.37 -2.89 -2.78
CA GLU A 53 6.53 -2.24 -4.08
C GLU A 53 5.71 -2.96 -5.17
N SER A 54 5.80 -4.29 -5.23
CA SER A 54 5.04 -5.12 -6.19
C SER A 54 3.52 -4.99 -6.00
N VAL A 55 3.03 -5.04 -4.75
CA VAL A 55 1.62 -4.80 -4.45
C VAL A 55 1.20 -3.37 -4.83
N PHE A 56 2.04 -2.37 -4.58
CA PHE A 56 1.76 -0.98 -4.97
C PHE A 56 1.74 -0.78 -6.50
N VAL A 57 2.53 -1.52 -7.27
CA VAL A 57 2.45 -1.53 -8.76
C VAL A 57 1.10 -2.07 -9.24
N HIS A 58 0.56 -3.10 -8.59
CA HIS A 58 -0.78 -3.59 -8.89
C HIS A 58 -1.88 -2.60 -8.49
N VAL A 59 -1.77 -1.96 -7.32
CA VAL A 59 -2.70 -0.89 -6.90
C VAL A 59 -2.67 0.27 -7.90
N LYS A 60 -1.47 0.76 -8.27
CA LYS A 60 -1.28 1.80 -9.30
C LYS A 60 -2.00 1.46 -10.60
N THR A 61 -1.88 0.21 -11.06
CA THR A 61 -2.57 -0.28 -12.26
C THR A 61 -4.10 -0.19 -12.13
N ILE A 62 -4.65 -0.49 -10.96
CA ILE A 62 -6.09 -0.37 -10.66
C ILE A 62 -6.55 1.10 -10.63
N LEU A 63 -5.77 1.99 -9.99
CA LEU A 63 -6.10 3.43 -9.92
C LEU A 63 -6.02 4.09 -11.31
N SER A 64 -4.95 3.85 -12.06
CA SER A 64 -4.78 4.36 -13.43
C SER A 64 -5.81 3.77 -14.42
N GLY A 65 -6.32 2.56 -14.20
CA GLY A 65 -7.25 1.86 -15.11
C GLY A 65 -8.60 2.55 -15.36
N GLY A 66 -8.96 3.58 -14.60
CA GLY A 66 -10.16 4.38 -14.81
C GLY A 66 -9.95 5.72 -15.54
N ALA A 67 -8.70 6.15 -15.79
CA ALA A 67 -8.41 7.52 -16.26
C ALA A 67 -8.69 7.75 -17.77
N ALA A 68 -8.96 6.70 -18.54
CA ALA A 68 -9.14 6.78 -20.00
C ALA A 68 -10.57 7.16 -20.45
N SER A 69 -11.53 7.34 -19.54
CA SER A 69 -12.94 7.59 -19.87
C SER A 69 -13.40 9.04 -19.65
N GLY A 70 -12.50 10.01 -19.79
CA GLY A 70 -12.78 11.45 -19.66
C GLY A 70 -13.11 12.17 -20.99
N ALA A 71 -12.97 11.50 -22.13
CA ALA A 71 -13.39 12.01 -23.44
C ALA A 71 -14.70 11.30 -23.87
N GLY A 72 -15.74 12.09 -24.11
CA GLY A 72 -17.11 11.58 -24.18
C GLY A 72 -17.47 10.79 -25.43
N SER A 73 -18.46 9.91 -25.29
CA SER A 73 -19.43 9.60 -26.35
C SER A 73 -20.70 9.00 -25.74
N GLY A 74 -21.86 9.25 -26.36
CA GLY A 74 -23.15 8.75 -25.90
C GLY A 74 -23.45 7.32 -26.34
N GLY A 75 -24.40 6.68 -25.64
CA GLY A 75 -25.01 5.41 -26.06
C GLY A 75 -24.41 4.15 -25.42
N GLY A 76 -25.29 3.26 -24.94
CA GLY A 76 -24.92 1.91 -24.48
C GLY A 76 -25.07 1.68 -22.98
N THR A 77 -26.19 1.08 -22.57
CA THR A 77 -26.51 0.71 -21.18
C THR A 77 -25.53 -0.30 -20.56
N LEU A 78 -24.68 -0.98 -21.34
CA LEU A 78 -23.65 -1.90 -20.85
C LEU A 78 -22.41 -1.19 -20.23
N SER A 79 -22.19 0.10 -20.50
CA SER A 79 -21.00 0.81 -20.00
C SER A 79 -21.05 1.09 -18.48
N ARG A 80 -22.26 1.26 -17.92
CA ARG A 80 -22.46 1.67 -16.52
C ARG A 80 -21.98 0.64 -15.50
N THR A 81 -22.16 -0.66 -15.75
CA THR A 81 -21.75 -1.74 -14.84
C THR A 81 -20.24 -1.92 -14.82
N ALA A 82 -19.57 -1.86 -15.98
CA ALA A 82 -18.11 -1.90 -16.07
C ALA A 82 -17.44 -0.69 -15.35
N SER A 83 -18.02 0.50 -15.49
CA SER A 83 -17.57 1.70 -14.75
C SER A 83 -17.75 1.53 -13.23
N ALA A 84 -18.88 0.95 -12.78
CA ALA A 84 -19.16 0.73 -11.35
C ALA A 84 -18.25 -0.34 -10.72
N GLY A 85 -17.96 -1.43 -11.44
CA GLY A 85 -17.05 -2.49 -11.00
C GLY A 85 -15.61 -1.98 -10.82
N THR A 86 -15.10 -1.26 -11.82
CA THR A 86 -13.78 -0.59 -11.76
C THR A 86 -13.71 0.38 -10.58
N LYS A 87 -14.78 1.15 -10.33
CA LYS A 87 -14.89 2.08 -9.20
C LYS A 87 -14.88 1.37 -7.84
N SER A 88 -15.59 0.24 -7.68
CA SER A 88 -15.53 -0.56 -6.46
C SER A 88 -14.11 -1.08 -6.21
N LEU A 89 -13.45 -1.58 -7.26
CA LEU A 89 -12.10 -2.12 -7.15
C LEU A 89 -11.06 -1.05 -6.76
N LYS A 90 -11.24 0.21 -7.19
CA LYS A 90 -10.44 1.34 -6.70
C LYS A 90 -10.61 1.56 -5.20
N LEU A 91 -11.83 1.45 -4.65
CA LEU A 91 -12.05 1.59 -3.21
C LEU A 91 -11.36 0.48 -2.42
N ASP A 92 -11.46 -0.77 -2.88
CA ASP A 92 -10.76 -1.91 -2.25
C ASP A 92 -9.24 -1.69 -2.27
N ALA A 93 -8.70 -1.15 -3.37
CA ALA A 93 -7.29 -0.89 -3.53
C ALA A 93 -6.80 0.30 -2.66
N LEU A 94 -7.57 1.38 -2.56
CA LEU A 94 -7.28 2.50 -1.65
C LEU A 94 -7.39 2.07 -0.18
N CYS A 95 -8.37 1.23 0.15
CA CYS A 95 -8.53 0.66 1.49
C CYS A 95 -7.31 -0.18 1.89
N LEU A 96 -6.81 -1.05 1.00
CA LEU A 96 -5.58 -1.81 1.20
C LEU A 96 -4.39 -0.89 1.52
N VAL A 97 -4.20 0.19 0.76
CA VAL A 97 -3.11 1.15 1.01
C VAL A 97 -3.28 1.81 2.37
N ARG A 98 -4.49 2.28 2.72
CA ARG A 98 -4.76 2.88 4.03
C ARG A 98 -4.40 1.91 5.17
N VAL A 99 -4.82 0.66 5.07
CA VAL A 99 -4.49 -0.38 6.07
C VAL A 99 -2.98 -0.63 6.14
N ALA A 100 -2.29 -0.69 5.00
CA ALA A 100 -0.83 -0.87 4.96
C ALA A 100 -0.07 0.27 5.65
N LEU A 101 -0.52 1.52 5.47
CA LEU A 101 0.05 2.72 6.10
C LEU A 101 -0.29 2.80 7.60
N SER A 102 -1.50 2.40 8.02
CA SER A 102 -1.97 2.59 9.39
C SER A 102 -1.64 1.45 10.36
N CYS A 103 -1.38 0.23 9.88
CA CYS A 103 -1.26 -0.96 10.74
C CYS A 103 0.00 -1.02 11.61
N GLY A 104 1.10 -0.36 11.20
CA GLY A 104 2.38 -0.38 11.92
C GLY A 104 3.16 -1.71 11.85
N ASN A 105 2.71 -2.70 11.07
CA ASN A 105 3.37 -4.02 10.95
C ASN A 105 4.46 -4.12 9.87
N HIS A 106 4.63 -3.07 9.07
CA HIS A 106 5.64 -2.96 8.03
C HIS A 106 6.79 -2.07 8.49
N ASP A 107 7.97 -2.25 7.90
CA ASP A 107 9.05 -1.29 8.07
C ASP A 107 8.65 0.10 7.51
N PRO A 108 8.77 1.19 8.29
CA PRO A 108 8.40 2.53 7.83
C PRO A 108 9.27 3.07 6.68
N ARG A 109 10.55 2.70 6.60
CA ARG A 109 11.46 3.11 5.51
C ARG A 109 11.04 2.44 4.20
N ASP A 110 10.80 1.13 4.23
CA ASP A 110 10.32 0.36 3.06
C ASP A 110 8.97 0.88 2.53
N LEU A 111 8.01 1.15 3.44
CA LEU A 111 6.73 1.77 3.07
C LEU A 111 6.91 3.16 2.47
N LYS A 112 7.74 4.03 3.08
CA LYS A 112 8.02 5.40 2.59
C LYS A 112 8.54 5.34 1.16
N GLU A 113 9.60 4.57 0.92
CA GLU A 113 10.26 4.54 -0.39
C GLU A 113 9.35 3.95 -1.47
N SER A 114 8.64 2.87 -1.17
CA SER A 114 7.68 2.25 -2.09
C SER A 114 6.50 3.19 -2.40
N LEU A 115 5.95 3.87 -1.39
CA LEU A 115 4.84 4.80 -1.54
C LEU A 115 5.22 5.99 -2.42
N LEU A 116 6.33 6.66 -2.11
CA LEU A 116 6.77 7.88 -2.79
C LEU A 116 7.14 7.63 -4.25
N SER A 117 7.82 6.52 -4.54
CA SER A 117 8.29 6.18 -5.89
C SER A 117 7.19 5.59 -6.79
N VAL A 118 6.34 4.71 -6.27
CA VAL A 118 5.35 3.99 -7.08
C VAL A 118 4.01 4.72 -7.14
N LEU A 119 3.49 5.15 -5.99
CA LEU A 119 2.03 5.23 -5.79
C LEU A 119 1.50 6.62 -5.41
N LEU A 120 2.30 7.48 -4.76
CA LEU A 120 1.87 8.81 -4.32
C LEU A 120 1.24 9.67 -5.45
N PRO A 121 1.80 9.74 -6.68
CA PRO A 121 1.16 10.50 -7.77
C PRO A 121 -0.23 9.99 -8.15
N ASP A 122 -0.45 8.67 -8.08
CA ASP A 122 -1.75 8.05 -8.37
C ASP A 122 -2.77 8.31 -7.25
N LEU A 123 -2.35 8.34 -5.99
CA LEU A 123 -3.22 8.74 -4.87
C LEU A 123 -3.68 10.20 -4.99
N CYS A 124 -2.76 11.10 -5.33
CA CYS A 124 -3.09 12.50 -5.61
C CYS A 124 -4.05 12.64 -6.80
N ARG A 125 -3.89 11.83 -7.86
CA ARG A 125 -4.85 11.79 -8.98
C ARG A 125 -6.22 11.26 -8.56
N SER A 126 -6.30 10.21 -7.73
CA SER A 126 -7.58 9.68 -7.25
C SER A 126 -8.33 10.64 -6.31
N ALA A 127 -7.64 11.54 -5.62
CA ALA A 127 -8.27 12.64 -4.88
C ALA A 127 -8.90 13.72 -5.78
N ASN A 128 -8.66 13.68 -7.09
CA ASN A 128 -9.20 14.60 -8.10
C ASN A 128 -10.15 13.91 -9.12
N GLU A 129 -10.63 12.69 -8.82
CA GLU A 129 -11.62 11.99 -9.66
C GLU A 129 -13.05 12.49 -9.41
N ASP A 130 -13.97 12.40 -10.39
CA ASP A 130 -15.36 12.86 -10.25
C ASP A 130 -16.22 12.10 -9.22
N TRP A 131 -15.74 10.95 -8.72
CA TRP A 131 -16.56 10.05 -7.89
C TRP A 131 -16.23 10.18 -6.40
N TYR A 132 -17.10 10.87 -5.66
CA TYR A 132 -16.91 11.26 -4.26
C TYR A 132 -16.43 10.16 -3.31
N LYS A 133 -16.80 8.88 -3.54
CA LYS A 133 -16.33 7.76 -2.69
C LYS A 133 -14.83 7.53 -2.86
N VAL A 134 -14.31 7.58 -4.09
CA VAL A 134 -12.88 7.44 -4.38
C VAL A 134 -12.12 8.68 -3.90
N ILE A 135 -12.66 9.90 -4.09
CA ILE A 135 -12.10 11.13 -3.51
C ILE A 135 -11.93 10.96 -1.99
N ALA A 136 -13.02 10.61 -1.29
CA ALA A 136 -13.03 10.51 0.17
C ALA A 136 -12.06 9.45 0.68
N GLU A 137 -11.93 8.30 0.02
CA GLU A 137 -10.99 7.27 0.43
C GLU A 137 -9.54 7.64 0.10
N ALA A 138 -9.28 8.26 -1.06
CA ALA A 138 -7.95 8.76 -1.42
C ALA A 138 -7.47 9.85 -0.45
N LEU A 139 -8.34 10.77 -0.02
CA LEU A 139 -8.03 11.76 1.01
C LEU A 139 -7.71 11.12 2.36
N ARG A 140 -8.41 10.04 2.75
CA ARG A 140 -8.06 9.27 3.97
C ARG A 140 -6.68 8.63 3.85
N VAL A 141 -6.35 8.00 2.70
CA VAL A 141 -5.00 7.46 2.46
C VAL A 141 -3.95 8.57 2.58
N LEU A 142 -4.16 9.70 1.91
CA LEU A 142 -3.24 10.84 1.91
C LEU A 142 -3.03 11.42 3.33
N SER A 143 -4.05 11.37 4.20
CA SER A 143 -3.94 11.84 5.60
C SER A 143 -3.00 10.99 6.48
N GLU A 144 -2.71 9.74 6.11
CA GLU A 144 -1.74 8.90 6.82
C GLU A 144 -0.29 9.14 6.36
N VAL A 145 -0.08 9.76 5.19
CA VAL A 145 1.27 9.95 4.62
C VAL A 145 2.18 10.82 5.50
N PRO A 146 1.75 11.96 6.08
CA PRO A 146 2.60 12.74 6.99
C PRO A 146 3.07 11.93 8.21
N ARG A 147 2.23 11.06 8.75
CA ARG A 147 2.58 10.20 9.89
C ARG A 147 3.63 9.15 9.52
N LEU A 148 3.53 8.57 8.32
CA LEU A 148 4.56 7.67 7.80
C LEU A 148 5.90 8.39 7.63
N LEU A 149 5.91 9.62 7.09
CA LEU A 149 7.14 10.38 6.88
C LEU A 149 7.87 10.70 8.20
N VAL A 150 7.13 10.98 9.28
CA VAL A 150 7.72 11.19 10.62
C VAL A 150 8.32 9.88 11.15
N LYS A 151 7.53 8.78 11.19
CA LYS A 151 8.01 7.47 11.67
C LYS A 151 9.24 6.98 10.92
N ALA A 152 9.25 7.13 9.60
CA ALA A 152 10.36 6.71 8.74
C ALA A 152 11.61 7.61 8.82
N ARG A 153 11.56 8.69 9.61
CA ARG A 153 12.71 9.51 10.01
C ARG A 153 13.18 9.14 11.42
N GLU A 154 12.27 8.85 12.34
CA GLU A 154 12.60 8.33 13.68
C GLU A 154 13.36 7.00 13.58
N SER A 155 12.95 6.11 12.67
CA SER A 155 13.68 4.87 12.37
C SER A 155 15.09 5.08 11.80
N ASP A 156 15.44 6.28 11.31
CA ASP A 156 16.71 6.59 10.65
C ASP A 156 17.80 7.08 11.64
N GLY A 157 17.42 7.40 12.89
CA GLY A 157 18.32 7.97 13.90
C GLY A 157 18.78 6.99 15.00
N GLY A 158 18.63 5.68 14.80
CA GLY A 158 18.84 4.67 15.85
C GLY A 158 20.25 4.07 15.96
N ASP A 159 21.12 4.28 14.96
CA ASP A 159 22.40 3.55 14.82
C ASP A 159 23.59 4.41 15.30
N GLY A 160 23.57 4.93 16.54
CA GLY A 160 24.49 6.03 16.92
C GLY A 160 24.90 6.26 18.38
N GLU A 161 24.65 5.35 19.34
CA GLU A 161 25.14 5.50 20.73
C GLU A 161 25.75 4.19 21.30
N GLU A 162 26.92 3.82 20.78
CA GLU A 162 27.87 2.78 21.25
C GLU A 162 29.29 3.24 20.81
N GLU A 163 30.38 3.31 21.60
CA GLU A 163 30.64 3.14 23.05
C GLU A 163 31.75 4.14 23.49
N GLU A 164 31.73 4.69 24.72
CA GLU A 164 32.93 5.10 25.49
C GLU A 164 32.53 5.32 26.97
N GLY A 165 33.10 4.68 28.00
CA GLY A 165 34.28 3.80 28.01
C GLY A 165 35.50 4.39 28.71
N GLU A 166 35.32 5.17 29.79
CA GLU A 166 36.43 5.58 30.66
C GLU A 166 36.34 4.93 32.05
N ASP A 167 37.17 3.91 32.28
CA ASP A 167 37.51 3.44 33.61
C ASP A 167 38.17 4.57 34.44
N LYS A 168 37.75 4.71 35.69
CA LYS A 168 38.53 5.42 36.72
C LYS A 168 38.79 4.51 37.91
N GLU A 169 39.83 3.67 37.75
CA GLU A 169 40.69 3.34 38.88
C GLU A 169 41.39 4.64 39.34
N GLU A 170 40.89 5.26 40.41
CA GLU A 170 41.69 6.22 41.19
C GLU A 170 42.04 5.58 42.54
N MET A 171 43.03 4.68 42.48
CA MET A 171 43.71 4.16 43.66
C MET A 171 44.78 5.16 44.10
N ASP A 172 44.50 6.01 45.08
CA ASP A 172 45.55 6.76 45.77
C ASP A 172 45.25 6.97 47.28
N ARG A 173 45.97 6.18 48.09
CA ARG A 173 46.48 6.45 49.47
C ARG A 173 45.51 6.60 50.64
#